data_AF-A0A523RLJ7-F1
#
_entry.id   AF-A0A523RLJ7-F1
#
_cell.length_a   1.000
_cell.length_b   1.000
_cell.length_c   1.000
_cell.angle_alpha   90.00
_cell.angle_beta   90.00
_cell.angle_gamma   90.00
#
_symmetry.space_group_name_H-M   'P 1'
#
loop_
_entity.id
_entity.type
_entity.pdbx_description
1 polymer ?
#
loop_
_entity_poly.entity_id
_entity_poly.type
_entity_poly.pdbx_seq_one_letter_code
_entity_poly.pdbx_strand_id
1 'polypeptide(L)'
;ANLLALQNMVKLSKVVQEKEKAKEKEKEIEGKGEAVAELKFNGLNLGTGRGVSVNEIFSLLKEIIKFPHPAHYGPPRAGDLRKNILDCRLIKEVLGWQPKFDFSAGLEKTVRWFKENIH
;
A
#
# COMPACT_ATOMS: atom_id res chain seq x y z
N ALA A 1 -15.35 -10.30 18.46
CA ALA A 1 -14.61 -10.68 17.24
C ALA A 1 -15.56 -11.14 16.10
N ASN A 2 -16.51 -12.05 16.34
CA ASN A 2 -17.32 -12.66 15.26
C ASN A 2 -18.26 -11.70 14.49
N LEU A 3 -18.90 -10.73 15.14
CA LEU A 3 -19.84 -9.83 14.44
C LEU A 3 -19.12 -8.93 13.42
N LEU A 4 -17.95 -8.39 13.79
CA LEU A 4 -17.15 -7.54 12.90
C LEU A 4 -16.62 -8.34 11.71
N ALA A 5 -16.16 -9.57 11.93
CA ALA A 5 -15.72 -10.46 10.85
C ALA A 5 -16.87 -10.76 9.87
N LEU A 6 -18.07 -11.06 10.37
CA LEU A 6 -19.27 -11.28 9.54
C LEU A 6 -19.66 -10.01 8.77
N GLN A 7 -19.65 -8.85 9.42
CA GLN A 7 -19.92 -7.57 8.75
C GLN A 7 -18.89 -7.29 7.64
N ASN A 8 -17.61 -7.57 7.87
CA ASN A 8 -16.56 -7.38 6.88
C ASN A 8 -16.68 -8.37 5.72
N MET A 9 -17.06 -9.63 5.97
CA MET A 9 -17.35 -10.64 4.94
C MET A 9 -18.52 -10.22 4.05
N VAL A 10 -19.61 -9.71 4.64
CA VAL A 10 -20.76 -9.20 3.90
C VAL A 10 -20.38 -7.98 3.07
N LYS A 11 -19.60 -7.05 3.62
CA LYS A 11 -19.07 -5.90 2.87
C LYS A 11 -18.22 -6.36 1.69
N LEU A 12 -17.26 -7.27 1.93
CA LEU A 12 -16.39 -7.80 0.88
C LEU A 12 -17.19 -8.43 -0.26
N SER A 13 -18.20 -9.25 0.06
CA SER A 13 -19.08 -9.86 -0.93
C SER A 13 -19.80 -8.81 -1.81
N LYS A 14 -20.35 -7.75 -1.19
CA LYS A 14 -20.99 -6.66 -1.94
C LYS A 14 -20.02 -5.94 -2.88
N VAL A 15 -18.82 -5.61 -2.40
CA VAL A 15 -17.78 -4.93 -3.21
C VAL A 15 -17.38 -5.78 -4.41
N VAL A 16 -17.19 -7.09 -4.21
CA VAL A 16 -16.87 -8.02 -5.31
C VAL A 16 -17.99 -8.04 -6.35
N GLN A 17 -19.24 -8.17 -5.92
CA GLN A 17 -20.41 -8.17 -6.82
C GLN A 17 -20.56 -6.86 -7.60
N GLU A 18 -20.30 -5.71 -6.98
CA GLU A 18 -20.36 -4.40 -7.65
C GLU A 18 -19.25 -4.27 -8.72
N LYS A 19 -18.04 -4.76 -8.43
CA LYS A 19 -16.94 -4.76 -9.41
C LYS A 19 -17.16 -5.72 -10.58
N GLU A 20 -17.79 -6.86 -10.34
CA GLU A 20 -18.18 -7.79 -11.41
C GLU A 20 -19.22 -7.17 -12.34
N LYS A 21 -20.28 -6.54 -11.79
CA LYS A 21 -21.28 -5.82 -12.58
C LYS A 21 -20.69 -4.65 -13.37
N ALA A 22 -19.72 -3.92 -12.80
CA ALA A 22 -19.02 -2.85 -13.49
C ALA A 22 -18.20 -3.39 -14.68
N LYS A 23 -17.52 -4.54 -14.52
CA LYS A 23 -16.80 -5.22 -15.61
C LYS A 23 -17.72 -5.75 -16.70
N GLU A 24 -18.89 -6.27 -16.36
CA GLU A 24 -19.89 -6.73 -17.34
C GLU A 24 -20.42 -5.57 -18.19
N LYS A 25 -20.67 -4.41 -17.56
CA LYS A 25 -21.03 -3.18 -18.28
C LYS A 25 -19.90 -2.66 -19.18
N GLU A 26 -18.64 -2.77 -18.77
CA GLU A 26 -17.48 -2.44 -19.63
C GLU A 26 -17.34 -3.43 -20.80
N LYS A 27 -17.62 -4.73 -20.59
CA LYS A 27 -17.65 -5.75 -21.66
C LYS A 27 -18.79 -5.57 -22.65
N GLU A 28 -19.93 -5.01 -22.25
CA GLU A 28 -21.02 -4.65 -23.17
C GLU A 28 -20.63 -3.52 -24.13
N ILE A 29 -19.70 -2.65 -23.72
CA ILE A 29 -19.20 -1.53 -24.55
C ILE A 29 -18.07 -1.99 -25.48
N GLU A 30 -17.33 -3.03 -25.11
CA GLU A 30 -16.25 -3.62 -25.90
C GLU A 30 -16.61 -5.07 -26.29
N GLY A 31 -17.37 -5.20 -27.37
CA GLY A 31 -17.89 -6.49 -27.84
C GLY A 31 -16.78 -7.50 -28.16
N LYS A 32 -16.44 -8.34 -27.17
CA LYS A 32 -15.87 -9.68 -27.33
C LYS A 32 -16.00 -10.46 -26.02
N GLY A 33 -16.69 -11.60 -26.11
CA GLY A 33 -16.88 -12.53 -25.00
C GLY A 33 -15.55 -13.11 -24.53
N GLU A 34 -15.21 -12.85 -23.28
CA GLU A 34 -14.14 -13.56 -22.58
C GLU A 34 -14.71 -14.19 -21.32
N ALA A 35 -14.25 -15.40 -20.99
CA ALA A 35 -14.64 -16.18 -19.82
C ALA A 35 -14.62 -15.34 -18.53
N VAL A 36 -15.64 -15.48 -17.70
CA VAL A 36 -15.70 -14.89 -16.37
C VAL A 36 -14.69 -15.64 -15.50
N ALA A 37 -13.50 -15.06 -15.33
CA ALA A 37 -12.50 -15.60 -14.42
C ALA A 37 -13.04 -15.50 -12.98
N GLU A 38 -13.22 -16.65 -12.34
CA GLU A 38 -13.57 -16.77 -10.93
C GLU A 38 -12.60 -15.91 -10.10
N LEU A 39 -13.12 -14.85 -9.49
CA LEU A 39 -12.32 -13.87 -8.75
C LEU A 39 -11.90 -14.48 -7.42
N LYS A 40 -10.81 -15.26 -7.43
CA LYS A 40 -10.21 -15.77 -6.20
C LYS A 40 -9.63 -14.60 -5.39
N PHE A 41 -10.30 -14.30 -4.29
CA PHE A 41 -9.83 -13.32 -3.32
C PHE A 41 -8.59 -13.85 -2.60
N ASN A 42 -7.43 -13.30 -2.95
CA ASN A 42 -6.13 -13.77 -2.43
C ASN A 42 -5.57 -12.91 -1.29
N GLY A 43 -6.25 -11.83 -0.89
CA GLY A 43 -5.84 -10.98 0.24
C GLY A 43 -6.13 -9.49 0.06
N LEU A 44 -5.76 -8.71 1.08
CA LEU A 44 -5.87 -7.25 1.10
C LEU A 44 -4.48 -6.61 1.17
N ASN A 45 -4.24 -5.64 0.30
CA ASN A 45 -3.03 -4.83 0.33
C ASN A 45 -3.03 -3.87 1.52
N LEU A 46 -2.07 -4.04 2.43
CA LEU A 46 -1.85 -3.17 3.58
C LEU A 46 -0.66 -2.23 3.31
N GLY A 47 -0.91 -0.94 3.14
CA GLY A 47 0.12 0.04 2.80
C GLY A 47 -0.43 1.46 2.70
N THR A 48 0.42 2.42 2.34
CA THR A 48 0.01 3.84 2.31
C THR A 48 -0.59 4.28 0.98
N GLY A 49 -0.47 3.47 -0.08
CA GLY A 49 -0.76 3.91 -1.46
C GLY A 49 0.20 4.98 -1.99
N ARG A 50 1.19 5.40 -1.19
CA ARG A 50 2.17 6.43 -1.54
C ARG A 50 3.55 5.78 -1.66
N GLY A 51 4.16 5.93 -2.83
CA GLY A 51 5.56 5.55 -3.04
C GLY A 51 6.50 6.59 -2.44
N VAL A 52 7.60 6.12 -1.87
CA VAL A 52 8.68 6.97 -1.33
C VAL A 52 9.97 6.47 -1.97
N SER A 53 10.72 7.38 -2.61
CA SER A 53 11.97 7.00 -3.25
C SER A 53 13.10 6.86 -2.24
N VAL A 54 14.15 6.10 -2.57
CA VAL A 54 15.36 6.02 -1.73
C VAL A 54 15.99 7.41 -1.50
N ASN A 55 15.99 8.27 -2.53
CA ASN A 55 16.48 9.64 -2.41
C ASN A 55 15.63 10.48 -1.44
N GLU A 56 14.31 10.33 -1.47
CA GLU A 56 13.41 11.03 -0.53
C GLU A 56 13.63 10.54 0.90
N ILE A 57 13.77 9.23 1.12
CA ILE A 57 14.10 8.66 2.44
C ILE A 57 15.43 9.22 2.94
N PHE A 58 16.45 9.25 2.09
CA PHE A 58 17.76 9.80 2.43
C PHE A 58 17.67 11.28 2.82
N SER A 59 16.98 12.11 2.02
CA SER A 59 16.81 13.54 2.31
C SER A 59 16.09 13.77 3.64
N LEU A 60 14.98 13.06 3.89
CA LEU A 60 14.24 13.16 5.15
C LEU A 60 15.12 12.75 6.34
N LEU A 61 15.81 11.61 6.26
CA LEU A 61 16.71 11.19 7.32
C LEU A 61 17.81 12.22 7.55
N LYS A 62 18.47 12.69 6.48
CA LYS A 62 19.53 13.71 6.54
C LYS A 62 19.07 14.95 7.30
N GLU A 63 17.85 15.44 7.04
CA GLU A 63 17.26 16.58 7.73
C GLU A 63 16.95 16.29 9.21
N ILE A 64 16.41 15.11 9.52
CA ILE A 64 16.02 14.71 10.88
C ILE A 64 17.25 14.51 11.78
N ILE A 65 18.28 13.82 11.29
CA ILE A 65 19.49 13.49 12.08
C ILE A 65 20.63 14.49 11.89
N LYS A 66 20.45 15.52 11.06
CA LYS A 66 21.48 16.51 10.72
C LYS A 66 22.75 15.87 10.16
N PHE A 67 22.60 14.88 9.29
CA PHE A 67 23.74 14.18 8.68
C PHE A 67 24.47 15.12 7.70
N PRO A 68 25.79 15.36 7.85
CA PRO A 68 26.45 16.40 7.07
C PRO A 68 26.79 15.96 5.63
N HIS A 69 27.00 14.66 5.40
CA HIS A 69 27.54 14.18 4.12
C HIS A 69 26.48 14.04 3.02
N PRO A 70 26.87 14.17 1.73
CA PRO A 70 25.99 13.90 0.61
C PRO A 70 25.70 12.40 0.46
N ALA A 71 24.74 12.05 -0.40
CA ALA A 71 24.51 10.67 -0.80
C ALA A 71 25.68 10.16 -1.66
N HIS A 72 26.09 8.92 -1.43
CA HIS A 72 27.06 8.21 -2.26
C HIS A 72 26.33 7.17 -3.11
N TYR A 73 26.33 7.36 -4.43
CA TYR A 73 25.62 6.49 -5.36
C TYR A 73 26.51 5.32 -5.82
N GLY A 74 26.06 4.10 -5.52
CA GLY A 74 26.67 2.87 -6.02
C GLY A 74 25.94 2.32 -7.24
N PRO A 75 26.43 1.21 -7.82
CA PRO A 75 25.72 0.50 -8.88
C PRO A 75 24.34 0.00 -8.39
N PRO A 76 23.37 -0.17 -9.30
CA PRO A 76 22.07 -0.76 -8.95
C PRO A 76 22.25 -2.18 -8.41
N ARG A 77 21.42 -2.58 -7.44
CA ARG A 77 21.43 -3.94 -6.91
C ARG A 77 20.63 -4.84 -7.86
N ALA A 78 21.22 -6.00 -8.21
CA ALA A 78 20.54 -6.98 -9.04
C ALA A 78 19.27 -7.49 -8.33
N GLY A 79 18.13 -7.49 -9.03
CA GLY A 79 16.85 -7.93 -8.47
C GLY A 79 15.99 -6.84 -7.82
N ASP A 80 16.49 -5.61 -7.69
CA ASP A 80 15.68 -4.50 -7.15
C ASP A 80 14.52 -4.15 -8.10
N LEU A 81 13.30 -4.11 -7.54
CA LEU A 81 12.15 -3.57 -8.25
C LEU A 81 12.26 -2.06 -8.37
N ARG A 82 11.97 -1.52 -9.56
CA ARG A 82 12.00 -0.06 -9.79
C ARG A 82 10.97 0.69 -8.95
N LYS A 83 9.80 0.10 -8.73
CA LYS A 83 8.68 0.70 -8.01
C LYS A 83 7.81 -0.40 -7.43
N ASN A 84 7.42 -0.24 -6.17
CA ASN A 84 6.42 -1.07 -5.52
C ASN A 84 5.49 -0.16 -4.72
N ILE A 85 4.25 0.04 -5.21
CA ILE A 85 3.22 0.83 -4.55
C ILE A 85 1.95 0.00 -4.51
N LEU A 86 1.39 -0.14 -3.32
CA LEU A 86 0.21 -0.97 -3.09
C LEU A 86 -1.07 -0.18 -3.33
N ASP A 87 -2.02 -0.74 -4.07
CA ASP A 87 -3.39 -0.23 -4.11
C ASP A 87 -4.15 -0.65 -2.85
N CYS A 88 -4.37 0.30 -1.94
CA CYS A 88 -5.01 0.08 -0.65
C CYS A 88 -6.49 0.50 -0.62
N ARG A 89 -7.13 0.70 -1.79
CA ARG A 89 -8.55 1.08 -1.85
C ARG A 89 -9.46 0.01 -1.23
N LEU A 90 -9.20 -1.26 -1.55
CA LEU A 90 -10.04 -2.37 -1.10
C LEU A 90 -10.02 -2.57 0.42
N ILE A 91 -8.84 -2.47 1.06
CA ILE A 91 -8.75 -2.63 2.52
C ILE A 91 -9.45 -1.47 3.26
N LYS A 92 -9.42 -0.26 2.69
CA LYS A 92 -10.12 0.91 3.23
C LYS A 92 -11.63 0.72 3.17
N GLU A 93 -12.14 0.22 2.05
CA GLU A 93 -13.56 -0.01 1.83
C GLU A 93 -14.11 -1.13 2.74
N VAL A 94 -13.40 -2.25 2.79
CA VAL A 94 -13.87 -3.45 3.50
C VAL A 94 -13.68 -3.33 5.01
N LEU A 95 -12.52 -2.85 5.46
CA LEU A 95 -12.14 -2.82 6.88
C LEU A 95 -12.16 -1.41 7.49
N GLY A 96 -12.36 -0.35 6.70
CA GLY A 96 -12.15 1.02 7.18
C GLY A 96 -10.69 1.34 7.47
N TRP A 97 -9.76 0.46 7.08
CA TRP A 97 -8.35 0.63 7.41
C TRP A 97 -7.73 1.78 6.61
N GLN A 98 -6.94 2.60 7.28
CA GLN A 98 -6.11 3.63 6.67
C GLN A 98 -4.85 3.86 7.53
N PRO A 99 -3.72 4.26 6.92
CA PRO A 99 -2.53 4.62 7.68
C PRO A 99 -2.85 5.80 8.62
N LYS A 100 -2.38 5.71 9.86
CA LYS A 100 -2.58 6.76 10.88
C LYS A 100 -1.48 7.82 10.89
N PHE A 101 -0.34 7.53 10.26
CA PHE A 101 0.81 8.40 10.18
C PHE A 101 1.19 8.55 8.71
N ASP A 102 1.61 9.75 8.32
CA ASP A 102 2.38 9.91 7.10
C ASP A 102 3.80 9.34 7.29
N PHE A 103 4.55 9.29 6.19
CA PHE A 103 5.88 8.69 6.19
C PHE A 103 6.87 9.46 7.06
N SER A 104 6.82 10.79 7.06
CA SER A 104 7.77 11.65 7.81
C SER A 104 7.57 11.49 9.31
N ALA A 105 6.31 11.56 9.77
CA ALA A 105 5.96 11.39 11.18
C ALA A 105 6.33 9.99 11.70
N GLY A 106 6.19 8.96 10.86
CA GLY A 106 6.66 7.60 11.17
C GLY A 106 8.19 7.55 11.31
N LEU A 107 8.90 8.14 10.35
CA LEU A 107 10.36 8.16 10.31
C LEU A 107 10.98 8.89 11.50
N GLU A 108 10.41 10.03 11.91
CA GLU A 108 10.83 10.76 13.12
C GLU A 108 10.71 9.91 14.39
N LYS A 109 9.60 9.16 14.53
CA LYS A 109 9.41 8.24 15.65
C LYS A 109 10.44 7.11 15.63
N THR A 110 10.72 6.56 14.45
CA THR A 110 11.77 5.55 14.29
C THR A 110 13.12 6.10 14.72
N VAL A 111 13.52 7.28 14.24
CA VAL A 111 14.78 7.93 14.63
C VAL A 111 14.85 8.17 16.14
N ARG A 112 13.76 8.65 16.75
CA ARG A 112 13.69 8.84 18.21
C ARG A 112 13.96 7.55 18.95
N TRP A 113 13.29 6.46 18.55
CA TRP A 113 13.51 5.16 19.15
C TRP A 113 14.97 4.71 19.05
N PHE A 114 15.63 4.88 17.89
CA PHE A 114 17.05 4.56 17.73
C PHE A 114 17.95 5.36 18.68
N LYS A 115 17.69 6.66 18.87
CA LYS A 115 18.43 7.51 19.80
C LYS A 115 18.30 7.10 21.27
N GLU A 116 17.13 6.54 21.62
CA GLU A 116 16.82 6.15 23.00
C GLU A 116 17.26 4.71 23.33
N ASN A 117 17.44 3.84 22.34
CA ASN A 117 17.58 2.39 22.55
C ASN A 117 18.86 1.78 21.99
N ILE A 118 19.62 2.50 21.17
CA ILE A 118 20.90 2.02 20.64
C ILE A 118 22.02 2.92 21.15
N HIS A 119 22.87 2.34 21.99
CA HIS A 119 24.12 2.91 22.50
C HIS A 119 25.32 2.24 21.81
#